data_AF-U5EQ43-F1
#
_entry.id   AF-U5EQ43-F1
#
_cell.length_a   1.000
_cell.length_b   1.000
_cell.length_c   1.000
_cell.angle_alpha   90.00
_cell.angle_beta   90.00
_cell.angle_gamma   90.00
#
_symmetry.space_group_name_H-M   'P 1'
#
loop_
_entity.id
_entity.type
_entity.pdbx_description
1 polymer ?
#
loop_
_entity_poly.entity_id
_entity_poly.type
_entity_poly.pdbx_seq_one_letter_code
_entity_poly.pdbx_strand_id
1 'polypeptide(L)'
;MLRKILLKKDIVNSLIAIRKFSKPGGAKVITNQPEKPLSGDVPGLSSAVILKKSEPLGPGASISGEYKVPEYFSYNQTSYFEAEVEMEKFRLPQPSSIQQ
;
A
#
# COMPACT_ATOMS: atom_id res chain seq x y z
N MET A 1 5.47 15.38 49.42
CA MET A 1 5.35 14.22 48.50
C MET A 1 4.36 14.42 47.34
N LEU A 2 3.35 15.31 47.43
CA LEU A 2 2.29 15.46 46.41
C LEU A 2 2.68 16.23 45.12
N ARG A 3 3.68 17.12 45.14
CA ARG A 3 4.05 17.95 43.97
C ARG A 3 4.75 17.18 42.84
N LYS A 4 5.37 16.03 43.12
CA LYS A 4 6.09 15.22 42.11
C LYS A 4 5.15 14.38 41.22
N ILE A 5 3.92 14.14 41.65
CA ILE A 5 2.92 13.35 40.89
C ILE A 5 2.20 14.22 39.86
N LEU A 6 1.90 15.48 40.19
CA LEU A 6 1.28 16.43 39.26
C LEU A 6 2.17 16.70 38.04
N LEU A 7 3.46 16.93 38.26
CA LEU A 7 4.39 17.24 37.16
C LEU A 7 4.49 16.11 36.11
N LYS A 8 4.33 14.85 36.52
CA LYS A 8 4.42 13.69 35.61
C LYS A 8 3.18 13.53 34.72
N LYS A 9 1.98 13.88 35.22
CA LYS A 9 0.74 13.78 34.44
C LYS A 9 0.69 14.84 33.33
N ASP A 10 1.18 16.04 33.62
CA ASP A 10 1.22 17.14 32.64
C ASP A 10 2.23 16.87 31.51
N ILE A 11 3.40 16.29 31.86
CA ILE A 11 4.41 15.88 30.87
C ILE A 11 3.84 14.83 29.91
N VAL A 12 3.14 13.81 30.43
CA VAL A 12 2.57 12.75 29.58
C VAL A 12 1.49 13.29 28.65
N ASN A 13 0.64 14.21 29.12
CA ASN A 13 -0.39 14.85 28.29
C ASN A 13 0.21 15.75 27.18
N SER A 14 1.30 16.48 27.47
CA SER A 14 2.00 17.28 26.45
C SER A 14 2.70 16.42 25.38
N LEU A 15 3.28 15.28 25.76
CA LEU A 15 3.94 14.36 24.82
C LEU A 15 2.93 13.65 23.89
N ILE A 16 1.71 13.37 24.37
CA ILE A 16 0.63 12.80 23.56
C ILE A 16 0.11 13.83 22.54
N ALA A 17 0.05 15.12 22.89
CA ALA A 17 -0.36 16.20 21.98
C ALA A 17 0.64 16.51 20.85
N ILE A 18 1.90 16.07 20.98
CA ILE A 18 2.95 16.26 19.97
C ILE A 18 2.92 15.17 18.88
N ARG A 19 2.20 14.05 19.09
CA ARG A 19 1.86 13.13 17.99
C ARG A 19 0.75 13.73 17.13
N LYS A 20 1.06 14.84 16.45
CA LYS A 20 0.29 15.31 15.32
C LYS A 20 0.38 14.24 14.24
N PHE A 21 -0.68 13.47 14.08
CA PHE A 21 -0.88 12.71 12.84
C PHE A 21 -0.73 13.68 11.67
N SER A 22 0.26 13.45 10.83
CA SER A 22 0.35 14.13 9.54
C SER A 22 -0.84 13.65 8.72
N LYS A 23 -1.91 14.43 8.72
CA LYS A 23 -3.00 14.27 7.76
C LYS A 23 -2.37 14.56 6.40
N PRO A 24 -2.40 13.66 5.39
CA PRO A 24 -2.04 14.08 4.05
C PRO A 24 -3.09 15.12 3.64
N GLY A 25 -2.70 16.40 3.71
CA GLY A 25 -3.43 17.46 3.04
C GLY A 25 -3.49 17.08 1.57
N GLY A 26 -4.68 17.16 0.98
CA GLY A 26 -4.90 16.98 -0.45
C GLY A 26 -4.10 18.02 -1.23
N ALA A 27 -2.82 17.73 -1.46
CA ALA A 27 -2.06 18.41 -2.47
C ALA A 27 -2.68 18.02 -3.81
N LYS A 28 -3.23 19.00 -4.53
CA LYS A 28 -3.39 18.92 -5.98
C LYS A 28 -2.00 18.75 -6.57
N VAL A 29 -1.55 17.50 -6.63
CA VAL A 29 -0.37 17.12 -7.37
C VAL A 29 -0.82 17.01 -8.82
N ILE A 30 -0.75 18.13 -9.53
CA ILE A 30 -0.67 18.11 -10.99
C ILE A 30 0.73 17.60 -11.29
N THR A 31 0.86 16.28 -11.40
CA THR A 31 2.01 15.67 -12.05
C THR A 31 1.50 14.94 -13.27
N ASN A 32 1.52 15.64 -14.41
CA ASN A 32 1.79 14.98 -15.68
C ASN A 32 3.25 14.49 -15.66
N GLN A 33 3.56 13.56 -14.76
CA GLN A 33 4.78 12.79 -14.89
C GLN A 33 4.39 11.56 -15.70
N PRO A 34 5.00 11.33 -16.88
CA PRO A 34 4.92 10.02 -17.48
C PRO A 34 5.39 9.03 -16.42
N GLU A 35 4.60 8.00 -16.18
CA GLU A 35 4.94 6.89 -15.30
C GLU A 35 6.41 6.56 -15.54
N LYS A 36 7.25 6.75 -14.53
CA LYS A 36 8.65 6.39 -14.63
C LYS A 36 8.63 4.91 -15.03
N PRO A 37 9.16 4.50 -16.19
CA PRO A 37 9.12 3.11 -16.60
C PRO A 37 9.70 2.33 -15.44
N LEU A 38 8.92 1.37 -14.91
CA LEU A 38 9.37 0.47 -13.86
C LEU A 38 10.77 0.03 -14.26
N SER A 39 11.78 0.45 -13.50
CA SER A 39 13.19 0.20 -13.78
C SER A 39 13.32 -1.29 -14.07
N GLY A 40 13.55 -1.60 -15.34
CA GLY A 40 13.32 -2.94 -15.89
C GLY A 40 14.27 -3.95 -15.27
N ASP A 41 13.73 -4.75 -14.37
CA ASP A 41 14.24 -6.10 -14.08
C ASP A 41 13.26 -6.96 -13.27
N VAL A 42 12.23 -6.36 -12.65
CA VAL A 42 11.16 -7.11 -11.99
C VAL A 42 9.93 -7.15 -12.90
N PRO A 43 9.63 -8.28 -13.56
CA PRO A 43 8.37 -8.44 -14.25
C PRO A 43 7.27 -8.35 -13.18
N GLY A 44 6.45 -7.31 -13.23
CA GLY A 44 5.29 -7.17 -12.34
C GLY A 44 4.32 -8.35 -12.49
N LEU A 45 3.25 -8.33 -11.69
CA LEU A 45 2.24 -9.39 -11.68
C LEU A 45 1.68 -9.66 -13.09
N SER A 46 1.49 -10.94 -13.42
CA SER A 46 1.07 -11.33 -14.76
C SER A 46 -0.39 -10.99 -15.05
N SER A 47 -0.81 -11.22 -16.30
CA SER A 47 -2.21 -11.07 -16.71
C SER A 47 -3.17 -12.04 -16.02
N ALA A 48 -2.68 -13.09 -15.35
CA ALA A 48 -3.49 -13.98 -14.52
C ALA A 48 -4.01 -13.26 -13.26
N VAL A 49 -3.18 -12.36 -12.70
CA VAL A 49 -3.48 -11.59 -11.49
C VAL A 49 -4.21 -10.29 -11.82
N ILE A 50 -3.79 -9.60 -12.88
CA ILE A 50 -4.37 -8.31 -13.27
C ILE A 50 -4.82 -8.36 -14.72
N LEU A 51 -6.13 -8.27 -14.94
CA LEU A 51 -6.67 -8.20 -16.30
C LEU A 51 -6.34 -6.84 -16.90
N LYS A 52 -5.35 -6.79 -17.80
CA LYS A 52 -5.03 -5.56 -18.54
C LYS A 52 -6.20 -5.21 -19.45
N LYS A 53 -7.13 -4.38 -18.98
CA LYS A 53 -8.25 -3.85 -19.77
C LYS A 53 -7.81 -2.56 -20.44
N SER A 54 -7.96 -2.51 -21.77
CA SER A 54 -7.90 -1.28 -22.57
C SER A 54 -9.19 -0.47 -22.49
N GLU A 55 -10.23 -1.05 -21.91
CA GLU A 55 -11.57 -0.49 -21.78
C GLU A 55 -11.74 0.28 -20.45
N PRO A 56 -12.81 1.09 -20.31
CA PRO A 56 -13.10 1.79 -19.07
C PRO A 56 -13.07 0.82 -17.87
N LEU A 57 -12.24 1.14 -16.88
CA LEU A 57 -11.98 0.24 -15.74
C LEU A 57 -13.24 -0.02 -14.90
N GLY A 58 -14.24 0.86 -14.97
CA GLY A 58 -15.53 0.73 -14.31
C GLY A 58 -16.32 2.04 -14.37
N PRO A 59 -17.53 2.10 -13.79
CA PRO A 59 -18.34 3.32 -13.78
C PRO A 59 -17.60 4.48 -13.10
N GLY A 60 -17.23 5.50 -13.87
CA GLY A 60 -16.51 6.67 -13.37
C GLY A 60 -15.01 6.44 -13.06
N ALA A 61 -14.47 5.26 -13.38
CA ALA A 61 -13.06 4.96 -13.18
C ALA A 61 -12.24 5.36 -14.42
N SER A 62 -11.28 6.26 -14.21
CA SER A 62 -10.30 6.67 -15.23
C SER A 62 -8.91 6.58 -14.65
N ILE A 63 -7.95 6.12 -15.46
CA ILE A 63 -6.52 6.12 -15.15
C ILE A 63 -6.02 7.55 -14.86
N SER A 64 -6.58 8.54 -15.57
CA SER A 64 -6.26 9.96 -15.38
C SER A 64 -7.19 10.67 -14.39
N GLY A 65 -7.98 9.92 -13.61
CA GLY A 65 -8.96 10.46 -12.68
C GLY A 65 -8.33 11.01 -11.39
N GLU A 66 -9.18 11.50 -10.47
CA GLU A 66 -8.73 11.96 -9.15
C GLU A 66 -8.27 10.79 -8.25
N TYR A 67 -8.93 9.64 -8.38
CA TYR A 67 -8.57 8.44 -7.63
C TYR A 67 -7.34 7.77 -8.25
N LYS A 68 -6.35 7.50 -7.40
CA LYS A 68 -5.00 7.10 -7.85
C LYS A 68 -4.83 5.62 -8.15
N VAL A 69 -5.79 4.77 -7.78
CA VAL A 69 -5.64 3.30 -7.89
C VAL A 69 -6.85 2.67 -8.61
N PRO A 70 -7.26 3.14 -9.80
CA PRO A 70 -8.42 2.58 -10.50
C PRO A 70 -8.20 1.13 -10.97
N GLU A 71 -6.98 0.59 -10.86
CA GLU A 71 -6.62 -0.76 -11.29
C GLU A 71 -7.32 -1.85 -10.49
N TYR A 72 -7.82 -1.56 -9.27
CA TYR A 72 -8.52 -2.57 -8.47
C TYR A 72 -9.76 -3.15 -9.16
N PHE A 73 -10.36 -2.42 -10.10
CA PHE A 73 -11.48 -2.92 -10.89
C PHE A 73 -11.09 -4.02 -11.88
N SER A 74 -9.80 -4.20 -12.13
CA SER A 74 -9.26 -5.21 -13.05
C SER A 74 -9.00 -6.55 -12.38
N TYR A 75 -9.22 -6.66 -11.07
CA TYR A 75 -9.11 -7.93 -10.36
C TYR A 75 -10.32 -8.82 -10.63
N ASN A 76 -10.05 -10.13 -10.66
CA ASN A 76 -11.05 -11.20 -10.68
C ASN A 76 -11.11 -11.90 -9.31
N GLN A 77 -12.03 -12.85 -9.16
CA GLN A 77 -12.22 -13.56 -7.90
C GLN A 77 -10.98 -14.35 -7.44
N THR A 78 -10.12 -14.77 -8.38
CA THR A 78 -8.95 -15.61 -8.09
C THR A 78 -7.64 -14.82 -8.02
N SER A 79 -7.65 -13.50 -8.26
CA SER A 79 -6.43 -12.68 -8.38
C SER A 79 -5.54 -12.77 -7.16
N TYR A 80 -6.15 -12.87 -5.97
CA TYR A 80 -5.43 -13.06 -4.72
C TYR A 80 -4.58 -14.34 -4.72
N PHE A 81 -5.17 -15.47 -5.11
CA PHE A 81 -4.48 -16.76 -5.13
C PHE A 81 -3.42 -16.82 -6.23
N GLU A 82 -3.72 -16.29 -7.42
CA GLU A 82 -2.74 -16.19 -8.51
C GLU A 82 -1.51 -15.36 -8.10
N ALA A 83 -1.72 -14.27 -7.35
CA ALA A 83 -0.63 -13.47 -6.82
C ALA A 83 0.23 -14.25 -5.82
N GLU A 84 -0.39 -15.08 -4.98
CA GLU A 84 0.35 -15.94 -4.04
C GLU A 84 1.23 -16.96 -4.77
N VAL A 85 0.71 -17.59 -5.82
CA VAL A 85 1.44 -18.56 -6.66
C VAL A 85 2.62 -17.89 -7.38
N GLU A 86 2.41 -16.70 -7.95
CA GLU A 86 3.49 -15.96 -8.63
C GLU A 86 4.59 -15.54 -7.64
N MET A 87 4.20 -15.11 -6.44
CA MET A 87 5.13 -14.67 -5.41
C MET A 87 5.85 -15.82 -4.71
N GLU A 88 5.34 -17.06 -4.76
CA GLU A 88 5.92 -18.23 -4.10
C GLU A 88 7.39 -18.46 -4.48
N LYS A 89 7.75 -18.22 -5.75
CA LYS A 89 9.11 -18.36 -6.28
C LYS A 89 10.13 -17.44 -5.60
N PHE A 90 9.67 -16.35 -5.03
CA PHE A 90 10.50 -15.35 -4.35
C PHE A 90 10.48 -15.50 -2.82
N ARG A 91 9.74 -16.48 -2.28
CA ARG A 91 9.67 -16.72 -0.84
C ARG A 91 10.91 -17.47 -0.36
N LEU A 92 11.26 -17.22 0.90
CA LEU A 92 12.27 -18.02 1.60
C LEU A 92 11.74 -19.45 1.81
N PRO A 93 12.63 -20.46 1.86
CA PRO A 93 12.23 -21.82 2.17
C PRO A 93 11.57 -21.87 3.55
N GLN A 94 10.52 -22.70 3.67
CA GLN A 94 9.88 -22.89 4.95
C GLN A 94 10.84 -23.55 5.96
N PRO A 95 10.86 -23.10 7.22
CA PRO A 95 11.66 -23.75 8.24
C PRO A 95 11.18 -25.19 8.44
N SER A 96 12.12 -26.13 8.60
CA SER A 96 11.79 -27.52 8.90
C SER A 96 11.70 -27.75 10.40
N SER A 97 10.71 -28.53 10.85
CA SER A 97 10.58 -28.96 12.26
C SER A 97 11.56 -30.08 12.66
N ILE A 98 12.43 -30.53 11.75
CA ILE A 98 13.42 -31.58 12.05
C ILE A 98 14.43 -31.01 13.04
N GLN A 99 14.43 -31.54 14.26
CA GLN A 99 15.48 -31.28 15.26
C GLN A 99 16.73 -32.05 14.83
N GLN A 100 17.84 -31.34 14.66
CA GLN A 100 19.17 -31.94 14.47
C GLN A 100 19.71 -32.52 15.77
#